data_AF-A0A1G8NZR4-F1
#
_entry.id   AF-A0A1G8NZR4-F1
#
_cell.length_a   1.000
_cell.length_b   1.000
_cell.length_c   1.000
_cell.angle_alpha   90.00
_cell.angle_beta   90.00
_cell.angle_gamma   90.00
#
_symmetry.space_group_name_H-M   'P 1'
#
loop_
_entity.id
_entity.type
_entity.pdbx_description
1 polymer ?
#
loop_
_entity_poly.entity_id
_entity_poly.type
_entity_poly.pdbx_seq_one_letter_code
_entity_poly.pdbx_strand_id
1 'polypeptide(L)' 'MVLQKDLDSWEDQESIDVHHASPMMQTIMDLREKYDLHMTVERYVSDKSMPDKDADFIRK' A
#
# COMPACT_ATOMS: atom_id res chain seq x y z
N MET A 1 9.18 9.65 17.04
CA MET A 1 8.10 10.03 16.09
C MET A 1 7.83 8.80 15.25
N VAL A 2 6.69 8.14 15.46
CA VAL A 2 6.35 6.91 14.71
C VAL A 2 5.96 7.35 13.31
N LEU A 3 6.72 6.95 12.30
CA LEU A 3 6.32 7.13 10.91
C LEU A 3 5.14 6.18 10.68
N GLN A 4 3.95 6.74 10.52
CA GLN A 4 2.79 5.99 10.09
C GLN A 4 3.03 5.58 8.64
N LYS A 5 3.06 4.28 8.39
CA LYS A 5 3.13 3.72 7.04
C LYS A 5 1.71 3.63 6.52
N ASP A 6 1.39 4.39 5.47
CA ASP A 6 0.12 4.24 4.78
C ASP A 6 0.10 2.86 4.10
N LEU A 7 -0.86 2.01 4.49
CA LEU A 7 -1.06 0.67 3.95
C LEU A 7 -2.38 0.63 3.19
N ASP A 8 -2.29 0.61 1.86
CA ASP A 8 -3.43 0.39 0.99
C ASP A 8 -3.55 -1.10 0.65
N SER A 9 -4.78 -1.61 0.67
CA SER A 9 -5.11 -2.98 0.26
C SER A 9 -5.90 -2.94 -1.04
N TRP A 10 -5.47 -3.71 -2.02
CA TRP A 10 -6.09 -3.81 -3.33
C TRP A 10 -6.50 -5.26 -3.59
N GLU A 11 -7.62 -5.46 -4.30
CA GLU A 11 -8.12 -6.79 -4.64
C GLU A 11 -7.12 -7.56 -5.52
N ASP A 12 -6.57 -6.85 -6.51
CA ASP A 12 -5.61 -7.39 -7.47
C ASP A 12 -4.73 -6.28 -8.08
N GLN A 13 -3.85 -6.68 -9.01
CA GLN A 13 -2.98 -5.75 -9.72
C GLN A 13 -3.75 -4.84 -10.68
N GLU A 14 -4.85 -5.31 -11.27
CA GLU A 14 -5.66 -4.50 -12.20
C GLU A 14 -6.26 -3.28 -11.48
N SER A 15 -6.73 -3.46 -10.25
CA SER A 15 -7.24 -2.39 -9.40
C SER A 15 -6.16 -1.32 -9.12
N ILE A 16 -4.92 -1.75 -8.89
CA ILE A 16 -3.76 -0.86 -8.71
C ILE A 16 -3.46 -0.10 -10.01
N ASP A 17 -3.50 -0.78 -11.14
CA ASP A 17 -3.19 -0.19 -12.44
C ASP A 17 -4.23 0.88 -12.84
N VAL A 18 -5.51 0.62 -12.59
CA VAL A 18 -6.59 1.61 -12.77
C VAL A 18 -6.37 2.84 -11.88
N HIS A 19 -5.96 2.64 -10.62
CA HIS A 19 -5.64 3.74 -9.71
C HIS A 19 -4.44 4.56 -10.22
N HIS A 20 -3.36 3.91 -10.65
CA HIS A 20 -2.18 4.57 -11.20
C HIS A 20 -2.47 5.34 -12.50
N ALA A 21 -3.40 4.86 -13.32
CA ALA A 21 -3.83 5.54 -14.54
C ALA A 21 -4.78 6.73 -14.28
N SER A 22 -5.21 6.95 -13.04
CA SER A 22 -6.16 8.02 -12.72
C SER A 22 -5.57 9.43 -12.90
N PRO A 23 -6.37 10.42 -13.35
CA PRO A 23 -5.92 11.83 -13.42
C PRO A 23 -5.46 12.41 -12.07
N MET A 24 -5.99 11.86 -10.97
CA MET A 24 -5.57 12.21 -9.61
C MET A 24 -4.12 11.78 -9.36
N MET A 25 -3.74 10.56 -9.75
CA MET A 25 -2.37 10.08 -9.58
C MET A 25 -1.37 10.87 -10.41
N GLN A 26 -1.75 11.32 -11.62
CA GLN A 26 -0.93 12.26 -12.38
C GLN A 26 -0.68 13.56 -11.61
N THR A 27 -1.73 14.14 -11.03
CA THR A 27 -1.61 15.36 -10.20
C THR A 27 -0.68 15.14 -9.01
N ILE A 28 -0.75 13.97 -8.37
CA ILE A 28 0.13 13.59 -7.26
C ILE A 28 1.58 13.45 -7.73
N MET A 29 1.83 12.83 -8.88
CA MET A 29 3.16 12.68 -9.47
C MET A 29 3.80 14.04 -9.76
N ASP A 30 3.07 14.97 -10.37
CA ASP A 30 3.55 16.32 -10.68
C ASP A 30 3.94 17.07 -9.41
N LEU A 31 3.15 16.91 -8.33
CA LEU A 31 3.47 17.51 -7.03
C LEU A 31 4.71 16.88 -6.39
N ARG A 32 4.88 15.56 -6.49
CA ARG A 32 6.08 14.88 -5.96
C ARG A 32 7.34 15.34 -6.68
N GLU A 33 7.28 15.49 -8.00
CA GLU A 33 8.40 16.03 -8.78
C GLU A 33 8.71 17.47 -8.39
N LYS A 34 7.69 18.34 -8.33
CA LYS A 34 7.84 19.76 -7.98
C LYS A 34 8.52 19.98 -6.63
N TYR A 35 8.23 19.13 -5.65
CA TYR A 35 8.72 19.25 -4.28
C TYR A 35 9.84 18.27 -3.95
N ASP A 36 10.37 17.54 -4.94
CA ASP A 36 11.42 16.53 -4.79
C ASP A 36 11.12 15.51 -3.68
N LEU A 37 9.87 15.04 -3.65
CA LEU A 37 9.39 14.09 -2.65
C LEU A 37 9.66 12.67 -3.11
N HIS A 38 10.52 11.97 -2.37
CA HIS A 38 10.81 10.56 -2.59
C HIS A 38 9.97 9.67 -1.69
N MET A 39 9.59 8.51 -2.23
CA MET A 39 8.88 7.47 -1.48
C MET A 39 9.60 6.14 -1.57
N THR A 40 9.46 5.34 -0.51
CA THR A 40 9.79 3.92 -0.52
C THR A 40 8.48 3.15 -0.59
N VAL A 41 8.39 2.22 -1.56
CA VAL A 41 7.20 1.40 -1.77
C VAL A 41 7.54 -0.04 -1.42
N GLU A 42 6.73 -0.65 -0.55
CA GLU A 42 6.83 -2.06 -0.20
C GLU A 42 5.53 -2.76 -0.57
N ARG A 43 5.65 -3.90 -1.27
CA ARG A 43 4.50 -4.71 -1.67
C ARG A 43 4.37 -5.90 -0.73
N TYR A 44 3.22 -5.98 -0.08
CA TYR A 44 2.81 -7.13 0.71
C TYR A 44 1.78 -7.93 -0.08
N VAL A 45 1.88 -9.25 0.00
CA VAL A 45 0.88 -10.18 -0.52
C VAL A 45 0.23 -10.87 0.66
N SER A 46 -1.08 -11.07 0.62
CA SER A 46 -1.79 -11.76 1.68
C SER A 46 -1.27 -13.18 1.82
N ASP A 47 -0.65 -13.46 2.96
CA ASP A 47 -0.25 -14.82 3.31
C ASP A 47 -1.46 -15.58 3.86
N LYS A 48 -1.75 -16.73 3.24
CA LYS A 48 -2.82 -17.64 3.69
C LYS A 48 -2.29 -18.75 4.60
N SER A 49 -0.98 -18.83 4.81
CA SER A 49 -0.30 -19.89 5.58
C SER A 49 -0.05 -19.51 7.04
N MET A 50 -1.01 -18.85 7.68
CA MET A 50 -0.91 -18.44 9.09
C MET A 50 -0.69 -19.66 9.99
N PRO A 51 0.39 -19.72 10.79
CA PRO A 51 0.60 -20.77 11.77
C PRO A 51 -0.55 -20.86 12.79
N ASP A 52 -0.98 -22.07 13.15
CA ASP A 52 -2.08 -22.26 14.11
C ASP A 52 -1.83 -21.56 15.46
N LYS A 53 -0.56 -21.48 15.89
CA LYS A 53 -0.15 -20.81 17.12
C LYS A 53 -0.43 -19.30 17.11
N ASP A 54 -0.49 -18.70 15.92
CA ASP A 54 -0.72 -17.26 15.79
C ASP A 54 -2.19 -16.92 16.07
N ALA A 55 -3.10 -17.90 15.95
CA ALA A 55 -4.52 -17.73 16.29
C ALA A 55 -4.74 -17.37 17.77
N ASP A 56 -3.84 -17.79 18.67
CA ASP A 56 -3.91 -17.48 20.10
C ASP A 56 -3.77 -15.96 20.39
N PHE A 57 -3.18 -15.21 19.45
CA PHE A 57 -2.98 -13.76 19.56
C PHE A 57 -4.09 -12.94 18.88
N ILE A 58 -5.03 -13.58 18.19
CA ILE A 58 -6.10 -12.91 17.45
C ILE A 58 -7.39 -12.91 18.26
N ARG A 59 -7.89 -11.72 18.60
CA ARG A 59 -9.22 -11.57 19.22
C ARG A 59 -10.30 -11.53 18.14
N LYS A 60 -11.29 -12.42 18.24
CA LYS A 60 -12.49 -12.44 17.39
C LYS A 60 -13.54 -11.41 17.85
#